data_AF-A0A514LMP3-F1
#
_entry.id   AF-A0A514LMP3-F1
#
_cell.length_a   1.000
_cell.length_b   1.000
_cell.length_c   1.000
_cell.angle_alpha   90.00
_cell.angle_beta   90.00
_cell.angle_gamma   90.00
#
_symmetry.space_group_name_H-M   'P 1'
#
loop_
_entity.id
_entity.type
_entity.pdbx_description
1 polymer ?
#
loop_
_entity_poly.entity_id
_entity_poly.type
_entity_poly.pdbx_seq_one_letter_code
_entity_poly.pdbx_strand_id
1 'polypeptide(L)' 'MRHYVKEAQRGDRETLACLIQQFEPSIRNCLRQTPPGERDDLRQELMLKLIEITLHYDTEKAPTFTEFQLSLHEKKP' A
#
# COMPACT_ATOMS: atom_id res chain seq x y z
N MET A 1 -9.50 4.92 1.58
CA MET A 1 -8.55 3.82 1.33
C MET A 1 -9.17 2.43 1.41
N ARG A 2 -9.71 1.97 2.55
CA ARG A 2 -10.28 0.60 2.66
C ARG A 2 -11.33 0.28 1.58
N HIS A 3 -12.24 1.22 1.28
CA HIS A 3 -13.21 1.06 0.20
C HIS A 3 -12.55 0.84 -1.16
N TYR A 4 -11.60 1.69 -1.57
CA TYR A 4 -10.87 1.54 -2.84
C TYR A 4 -10.09 0.22 -2.93
N VAL A 5 -9.49 -0.23 -1.84
CA VAL A 5 -8.82 -1.56 -1.79
C VAL A 5 -9.84 -2.66 -2.06
N LYS A 6 -11.04 -2.60 -1.46
CA LYS A 6 -12.10 -3.58 -1.71
C LYS A 6 -12.61 -3.57 -3.15
N GLU A 7 -12.79 -2.40 -3.77
CA GLU A 7 -13.21 -2.32 -5.18
C GLU A 7 -12.12 -2.86 -6.11
N ALA A 8 -10.85 -2.53 -5.86
CA ALA A 8 -9.73 -3.11 -6.59
C ALA A 8 -9.69 -4.65 -6.48
N GLN A 9 -9.91 -5.19 -5.27
CA GLN A 9 -10.00 -6.64 -5.01
C GLN A 9 -11.19 -7.31 -5.73
N ARG A 10 -12.25 -6.56 -6.04
CA ARG A 10 -13.41 -7.04 -6.82
C ARG A 10 -13.18 -7.02 -8.34
N GLY A 11 -12.00 -6.56 -8.78
CA GLY A 11 -11.61 -6.54 -10.18
C GLY A 11 -11.73 -5.16 -10.85
N ASP A 12 -12.01 -4.09 -10.10
CA ASP A 12 -11.95 -2.73 -10.62
C ASP A 12 -10.49 -2.32 -10.88
N ARG A 13 -10.08 -2.46 -12.15
CA ARG A 13 -8.72 -2.16 -12.60
C ARG A 13 -8.41 -0.66 -12.61
N GLU A 14 -9.41 0.20 -12.78
CA GLU A 14 -9.21 1.65 -12.76
C GLU A 14 -8.93 2.12 -11.34
N THR A 15 -9.70 1.62 -10.37
CA THR A 15 -9.45 1.88 -8.95
C THR A 15 -8.08 1.34 -8.52
N LEU A 16 -7.69 0.13 -8.97
CA LEU A 16 -6.36 -0.42 -8.72
C LEU A 16 -5.25 0.48 -9.27
N ALA A 17 -5.37 0.90 -10.53
CA ALA A 17 -4.38 1.78 -11.18
C ALA A 17 -4.27 3.14 -10.46
N CYS A 18 -5.41 3.73 -10.08
CA CYS A 18 -5.46 4.98 -9.33
C CYS A 18 -4.75 4.85 -7.97
N LEU A 19 -5.03 3.77 -7.23
CA LEU A 19 -4.37 3.48 -5.96
C LEU A 19 -2.85 3.42 -6.12
N ILE A 20 -2.35 2.65 -7.10
CA ILE A 20 -0.91 2.50 -7.34
C ILE A 20 -0.28 3.86 -7.71
N GLN A 21 -0.94 4.62 -8.59
CA GLN A 21 -0.48 5.96 -8.97
C GLN A 21 -0.41 6.93 -7.78
N GLN A 22 -1.26 6.79 -6.77
CA GLN A 22 -1.18 7.63 -5.57
C GLN A 22 0.11 7.37 -4.76
N PHE A 23 0.71 6.18 -4.86
CA PHE A 23 1.96 5.85 -4.19
C PHE A 23 3.22 6.24 -4.96
N GLU A 24 3.08 6.57 -6.25
CA GLU A 24 4.20 6.95 -7.13
C GLU A 24 5.06 8.12 -6.57
N PRO A 25 4.49 9.21 -5.99
CA PRO A 25 5.31 10.25 -5.37
C PRO A 25 6.19 9.73 -4.23
N SER A 26 5.65 8.85 -3.38
CA SER A 26 6.38 8.24 -2.26
C SER A 26 7.47 7.30 -2.76
N ILE A 27 7.17 6.50 -3.79
CA ILE A 27 8.16 5.59 -4.40
C ILE A 27 9.31 6.40 -5.01
N ARG A 28 9.04 7.44 -5.80
CA ARG A 28 10.09 8.30 -6.36
C ARG A 28 10.97 8.93 -5.28
N ASN A 29 10.38 9.28 -4.14
CA ASN A 29 11.14 9.82 -3.03
C ASN A 29 12.12 8.78 -2.47
N CYS A 30 11.70 7.53 -2.31
CA CYS A 30 12.56 6.44 -1.86
C CYS A 30 13.66 6.09 -2.87
N LEU A 31 13.35 6.06 -4.17
CA LEU A 31 14.31 5.74 -5.25
C LEU A 31 15.50 6.69 -5.33
N ARG A 32 15.40 7.91 -4.78
CA ARG A 32 16.53 8.84 -4.70
C ARG A 32 17.71 8.28 -3.88
N GLN A 33 17.45 7.31 -3.01
CA GLN A 33 18.46 6.63 -2.19
C GLN A 33 19.08 5.41 -2.89
N THR A 34 18.63 5.09 -4.11
CA THR A 34 19.08 3.95 -4.91
C THR A 34 20.05 4.41 -6.02
N PRO A 35 21.06 3.59 -6.40
CA PRO A 35 21.93 3.86 -7.55
C PRO A 35 21.12 4.11 -8.84
N PRO A 36 21.47 5.10 -9.68
CA PRO A 36 20.66 5.45 -10.85
C PRO A 36 20.32 4.29 -11.79
N GLY A 37 21.26 3.36 -12.00
CA GLY A 37 21.06 2.20 -12.88
C GLY A 37 20.07 1.16 -12.36
N GLU A 38 19.75 1.17 -11.06
CA GLU A 38 18.83 0.20 -10.44
C GLU A 38 17.44 0.81 -10.17
N ARG A 39 17.27 2.12 -10.38
CA ARG A 39 16.04 2.84 -9.99
C ARG A 39 14.80 2.36 -10.74
N ASP A 40 14.92 2.13 -12.04
CA ASP A 40 13.77 1.76 -12.88
C ASP A 40 13.29 0.33 -12.60
N ASP A 41 14.24 -0.59 -12.37
CA ASP A 41 13.94 -1.97 -11.98
C ASP A 41 13.31 -2.01 -10.58
N LEU A 42 13.90 -1.31 -9.61
CA LEU A 42 13.35 -1.21 -8.26
C LEU A 42 11.97 -0.53 -8.27
N ARG A 43 11.76 0.48 -9.10
CA ARG A 43 10.44 1.11 -9.27
C ARG A 43 9.41 0.08 -9.72
N GLN A 44 9.72 -0.71 -10.74
CA GLN A 44 8.82 -1.73 -11.26
C GLN A 44 8.51 -2.80 -10.20
N GLU A 45 9.53 -3.27 -9.48
CA GLU A 45 9.33 -4.25 -8.42
C GLU A 45 8.42 -3.73 -7.31
N LEU A 46 8.61 -2.48 -6.88
CA LEU A 46 7.75 -1.83 -5.89
C LEU A 46 6.30 -1.69 -6.38
N MET A 47 6.10 -1.38 -7.67
CA MET A 47 4.75 -1.32 -8.25
C MET A 47 4.07 -2.69 -8.27
N LEU A 48 4.79 -3.75 -8.65
CA LEU A 48 4.29 -5.12 -8.63
C LEU A 48 3.92 -5.56 -7.21
N LYS A 49 4.77 -5.25 -6.22
CA LYS A 49 4.47 -5.53 -4.81
C LYS A 49 3.24 -4.75 -4.32
N LEU A 50 3.06 -3.50 -4.73
CA LEU A 50 1.86 -2.73 -4.39
C LEU A 50 0.59 -3.34 -4.98
N ILE A 51 0.63 -3.82 -6.22
CA ILE A 51 -0.47 -4.57 -6.85
C ILE A 51 -0.78 -5.81 -6.01
N GLU A 52 0.24 -6.62 -5.74
CA GLU A 52 0.11 -7.86 -4.98
C GLU A 52 -0.48 -7.62 -3.60
N ILE A 53 0.06 -6.66 -2.85
CA ILE A 53 -0.45 -6.30 -1.52
C ILE A 53 -1.89 -5.81 -1.63
N THR A 54 -2.21 -4.92 -2.57
CA THR A 54 -3.59 -4.41 -2.71
C THR A 54 -4.59 -5.54 -2.98
N LEU A 55 -4.23 -6.49 -3.83
CA LEU A 55 -5.12 -7.61 -4.19
C LEU A 55 -5.26 -8.67 -3.09
N HIS A 56 -4.24 -8.88 -2.26
CA HIS A 56 -4.24 -9.95 -1.25
C HIS A 56 -4.38 -9.46 0.20
N TYR A 57 -4.39 -8.14 0.43
CA TYR A 57 -4.50 -7.58 1.77
C TYR A 57 -5.85 -7.94 2.43
N ASP A 58 -5.77 -8.57 3.60
CA ASP A 58 -6.94 -8.90 4.40
C ASP A 58 -7.51 -7.63 5.06
N THR A 59 -8.48 -7.01 4.38
CA THR A 59 -9.11 -5.78 4.86
C THR A 59 -9.98 -5.99 6.10
N GLU A 60 -10.31 -7.23 6.48
CA GLU A 60 -11.15 -7.53 7.65
C GLU A 60 -10.33 -7.71 8.92
N LYS A 61 -9.05 -8.11 8.81
CA LYS A 61 -8.12 -8.16 9.95
C LYS A 61 -7.50 -6.81 10.32
N ALA A 62 -7.68 -5.79 9.49
CA ALA A 62 -7.15 -4.46 9.75
C ALA A 62 -7.93 -3.79 10.89
N PRO A 63 -7.27 -3.39 12.00
CA PRO A 63 -7.96 -2.70 13.07
C PRO A 63 -8.50 -1.35 12.58
N THR A 64 -9.67 -0.98 13.03
CA THR A 64 -10.16 0.40 12.93
C THR A 64 -9.25 1.33 13.72
N PHE A 65 -9.33 2.63 13.41
CA PHE A 65 -8.55 3.64 14.14
C PHE A 65 -8.75 3.54 15.66
N THR A 66 -9.99 3.37 16.10
CA THR A 66 -10.33 3.24 17.52
C THR A 66 -9.79 1.95 18.14
N GLU A 67 -9.94 0.81 17.47
CA GLU A 67 -9.37 -0.46 17.94
C GLU A 67 -7.85 -0.39 18.05
N PHE A 68 -7.20 0.28 17.08
CA PHE A 68 -5.76 0.53 17.13
C PHE A 68 -5.38 1.41 18.33
N GLN A 69 -6.10 2.51 18.59
CA GLN A 69 -5.87 3.35 19.76
C GLN A 69 -5.99 2.56 21.07
N LEU A 70 -7.05 1.75 21.22
CA LEU A 70 -7.25 0.91 22.40
C LEU A 70 -6.09 -0.08 22.59
N SER A 71 -5.61 -0.72 21.52
CA SER A 71 -4.48 -1.66 21.57
C SER A 71 -3.16 -1.02 22.04
N LEU A 72 -2.99 0.29 21.86
CA LEU A 72 -1.83 1.04 22.36
C LEU A 72 -1.95 1.35 23.86
N HIS A 73 -3.18 1.49 24.37
CA HIS A 73 -3.44 1.76 25.78
C HIS A 73 -3.39 0.49 26.64
N GLU A 74 -3.77 -0.68 26.10
CA GLU A 74 -3.65 -1.98 26.78
C GLU A 74 -2.19 -2.46 26.92
N LYS A 75 -1.27 -1.94 26.10
CA LYS A 75 0.17 -2.25 26.16
C LYS A 75 0.97 -1.35 27.11
N LYS A 76 0.33 -0.60 28.01
CA LYS A 76 1.04 0.07 29.11
C LYS A 76 1.36 -0.96 30.21
N PRO A 77 2.63 -1.14 30.61
CA PRO A 77 2.97 -1.89 31.82
C PRO A 77 2.42 -1.22 33.08
#